data_AF-A0A7J8F612-F1
#
_entry.id   AF-A0A7J8F612-F1
#
_cell.length_a   1.000
_cell.length_b   1.000
_cell.length_c   1.000
_cell.angle_alpha   90.00
_cell.angle_beta   90.00
_cell.angle_gamma   90.00
#
_symmetry.space_group_name_H-M   'P 1'
#
loop_
_entity.id
_entity.type
_entity.pdbx_description
1 polymer ?
#
loop_
_entity_poly.entity_id
_entity_poly.type
_entity_poly.pdbx_seq_one_letter_code
_entity_poly.pdbx_strand_id
1 'polypeptide(L)'
;MAPVVKSTSRPKWQRLPPKNVYYYRCPDHRKNYVMSFAFCFDREEDIYQFAYCYPYTYTRFQHYLDNLQKRNMDYFFREQLGQSMQQRQLDLLTITSPDNLREGAEQKVVFITGRVHPGETPSSFVCQGIIDFLVSQHPIACVLREHLVFKIAPMLNPDGVYLGNYRCSLMGFDLNRHWLDPSPWAHPTLHGVKQLIIQMHNDPKTSLEFYIDIHAHSTMMNGFMYGNIFEDEDRFQRQAVFPKLLCQNAEDFSYSSTSFNRDAVKAGTGRRFLGGVLDHTSYCYTLEVSFYSYIARGTTAAVPYTEEAYMKLGQNVARTFLDYYRLDPMVEKLAIPMPRLRKEKPPPYKYPLLRGPASNHPVGKGDKKSSVNHKDPSDFF
;
A
#
# COMPACT_ATOMS: atom_id res chain seq x y z
N MET A 1 11.50 19.62 0.35
CA MET A 1 10.25 19.00 -0.13
C MET A 1 9.50 19.99 -1.00
N ALA A 2 8.85 19.56 -2.09
CA ALA A 2 8.08 20.48 -2.93
C ALA A 2 6.57 20.28 -2.69
N PRO A 3 5.80 21.35 -2.46
CA PRO A 3 4.34 21.29 -2.42
C PRO A 3 3.75 20.76 -3.72
N VAL A 4 2.49 20.35 -3.65
CA VAL A 4 1.69 20.01 -4.84
C VAL A 4 0.68 21.11 -5.13
N VAL A 5 0.35 21.28 -6.41
CA VAL A 5 -0.63 22.23 -6.91
C VAL A 5 -1.60 21.54 -7.86
N LYS A 6 -2.85 21.98 -7.86
CA LYS A 6 -3.82 21.71 -8.92
C LYS A 6 -4.64 22.97 -9.19
N SER A 7 -5.33 23.00 -10.32
CA SER A 7 -6.30 24.06 -10.63
C SER A 7 -7.61 23.48 -11.17
N THR A 8 -8.61 24.32 -11.38
CA THR A 8 -9.88 23.96 -12.03
C THR A 8 -9.66 23.34 -13.42
N SER A 9 -8.80 23.94 -14.25
CA SER A 9 -8.50 23.39 -15.59
C SER A 9 -7.49 22.23 -15.56
N ARG A 10 -6.67 22.11 -14.51
CA ARG A 10 -5.69 21.03 -14.30
C ARG A 10 -6.01 20.29 -13.00
N PRO A 11 -6.98 19.37 -13.01
CA PRO A 11 -7.51 18.78 -11.78
C PRO A 11 -6.58 17.75 -11.12
N LYS A 12 -5.56 17.25 -11.83
CA LYS A 12 -4.57 16.32 -11.27
C LYS A 12 -3.51 17.10 -10.46
N TRP A 13 -3.25 16.65 -9.24
CA TRP A 13 -2.18 17.20 -8.41
C TRP A 13 -0.81 16.97 -9.06
N GLN A 14 -0.03 18.04 -9.14
CA GLN A 14 1.33 18.01 -9.67
C GLN A 14 2.28 18.65 -8.68
N ARG A 15 3.46 18.06 -8.51
CA ARG A 15 4.47 18.58 -7.62
C ARG A 15 5.14 19.80 -8.25
N LEU A 16 5.34 20.86 -7.46
CA LEU A 16 6.06 22.03 -7.92
C LEU A 16 7.50 21.65 -8.30
N PRO A 17 8.06 22.21 -9.38
CA PRO A 17 9.45 21.96 -9.75
C PRO A 17 10.39 22.32 -8.59
N PRO A 18 11.36 21.46 -8.22
CA PRO A 18 12.28 21.75 -7.11
C PRO A 18 13.05 23.06 -7.28
N LYS A 19 13.35 23.45 -8.52
CA LYS A 19 14.00 24.73 -8.87
C LYS A 19 13.20 25.97 -8.47
N ASN A 20 11.89 25.83 -8.23
CA ASN A 20 10.99 26.90 -7.81
C ASN A 20 10.70 26.87 -6.30
N VAL A 21 11.35 25.97 -5.54
CA VAL A 21 11.13 25.83 -4.09
C VAL A 21 12.43 26.10 -3.36
N TYR A 22 12.37 27.00 -2.38
CA TYR A 22 13.54 27.51 -1.68
C TYR A 22 13.41 27.24 -0.18
N TYR A 23 14.48 26.71 0.41
CA TYR A 23 14.61 26.47 1.84
C TYR A 23 15.79 27.26 2.37
N TYR A 24 15.54 28.14 3.32
CA TYR A 24 16.59 29.01 3.88
C TYR A 24 16.24 29.40 5.32
N ARG A 25 17.23 29.87 6.07
CA ARG A 25 16.99 30.53 7.36
C ARG A 25 16.77 32.01 7.11
N CYS A 26 15.64 32.54 7.58
CA CYS A 26 15.33 33.95 7.41
C CYS A 26 15.59 34.72 8.71
N PRO A 27 16.50 35.72 8.74
CA PRO A 27 16.73 36.55 9.91
C PRO A 27 15.45 37.21 10.43
N ASP A 28 14.59 37.70 9.54
CA ASP A 28 13.34 38.39 9.88
C ASP A 28 12.30 37.46 10.52
N HIS A 29 12.40 36.16 10.27
CA HIS A 29 11.59 35.13 10.94
C HIS A 29 12.32 34.51 12.13
N ARG A 30 13.04 35.33 12.92
CA ARG A 30 13.78 34.89 14.12
C ARG A 30 14.79 33.77 13.83
N LYS A 31 15.41 33.80 12.64
CA LYS A 31 16.32 32.75 12.12
C LYS A 31 15.68 31.36 11.98
N ASN A 32 14.35 31.27 11.96
CA ASN A 32 13.65 30.02 11.65
C ASN A 32 13.85 29.62 10.19
N TYR A 33 13.69 28.32 9.91
CA TYR A 33 13.65 27.81 8.56
C TYR A 33 12.34 28.24 7.89
N VAL A 34 12.47 28.79 6.67
CA VAL A 34 11.37 29.22 5.82
C VAL A 34 11.42 28.39 4.54
N MET A 35 10.24 27.93 4.12
CA MET A 35 10.01 27.39 2.79
C MET A 35 9.25 28.45 1.99
N SER A 36 9.83 28.94 0.91
CA SER A 36 9.10 29.73 -0.09
C SER A 36 9.06 28.99 -1.41
N PHE A 37 8.06 29.29 -2.24
CA PHE A 37 8.01 28.78 -3.60
C PHE A 37 7.51 29.86 -4.54
N ALA A 38 8.03 29.87 -5.76
CA ALA A 38 7.57 30.73 -6.84
C ALA A 38 6.54 29.99 -7.70
N PHE A 39 5.40 30.63 -7.92
CA PHE A 39 4.33 30.09 -8.77
C PHE A 39 3.80 31.18 -9.69
N CYS A 40 3.66 30.87 -10.98
CA CYS A 40 3.06 31.77 -11.96
C CYS A 40 1.61 31.36 -12.17
N PHE A 41 0.69 32.25 -11.83
CA PHE A 41 -0.73 32.09 -12.13
C PHE A 41 -0.94 32.41 -13.61
N ASP A 42 -1.10 31.36 -14.40
CA ASP A 42 -1.19 31.42 -15.86
C ASP A 42 -2.62 31.56 -16.39
N ARG A 43 -3.64 31.43 -15.54
CA ARG A 43 -5.05 31.57 -15.89
C ARG A 43 -5.80 32.30 -14.78
N GLU A 44 -6.36 33.46 -15.09
CA GLU A 44 -7.04 34.34 -14.13
C GLU A 44 -8.32 33.73 -13.55
N GLU A 45 -9.08 33.01 -14.39
CA GLU A 45 -10.32 32.36 -14.00
C GLU A 45 -10.13 31.02 -13.27
N ASP A 46 -8.88 30.53 -13.17
CA ASP A 46 -8.62 29.25 -12.51
C ASP A 46 -8.52 29.42 -10.99
N ILE A 47 -9.17 28.51 -10.26
CA ILE A 47 -8.97 28.40 -8.81
C ILE A 47 -7.81 27.43 -8.56
N TYR A 48 -6.72 27.92 -7.99
CA TYR A 48 -5.54 27.13 -7.65
C TYR A 48 -5.60 26.66 -6.20
N GLN A 49 -5.26 25.39 -5.98
CA GLN A 49 -5.16 24.79 -4.66
C GLN A 49 -3.75 24.25 -4.46
N PHE A 50 -3.16 24.54 -3.31
CA PHE A 50 -1.84 24.06 -2.90
C PHE A 50 -1.98 23.13 -1.70
N ALA A 51 -1.15 22.11 -1.63
CA ALA A 51 -1.07 21.23 -0.48
C ALA A 51 0.37 20.80 -0.21
N TYR A 52 0.65 20.44 1.05
CA TYR A 52 1.95 19.95 1.46
C TYR A 52 2.36 18.69 0.68
N CYS A 53 1.46 17.70 0.60
CA CYS A 53 1.58 16.50 -0.21
C CYS A 53 0.22 16.20 -0.86
N TYR A 54 0.14 15.15 -1.69
CA TYR A 54 -1.11 14.69 -2.30
C TYR A 54 -2.19 14.52 -1.22
N PRO A 55 -3.30 15.28 -1.27
CA PRO A 55 -4.34 15.15 -0.27
C PRO A 55 -5.08 13.83 -0.39
N TYR A 56 -5.36 13.22 0.77
CA TYR A 56 -6.24 12.07 0.89
C TYR A 56 -7.25 12.38 1.99
N THR A 57 -8.44 12.83 1.58
CA THR A 57 -9.49 13.33 2.46
C THR A 57 -10.34 12.20 3.03
N TYR A 58 -11.02 12.46 4.14
CA TYR A 58 -11.98 11.52 4.72
C TYR A 58 -13.10 11.15 3.73
N THR A 59 -13.66 12.13 3.01
CA THR A 59 -14.72 11.87 2.01
C THR A 59 -14.22 11.02 0.85
N ARG A 60 -13.01 11.28 0.32
CA ARG A 60 -12.38 10.43 -0.71
C ARG A 60 -12.28 8.99 -0.20
N PHE A 61 -11.85 8.83 1.05
CA PHE A 61 -11.70 7.53 1.68
C PHE A 61 -13.03 6.77 1.80
N GLN A 62 -14.07 7.43 2.34
CA GLN A 62 -15.39 6.83 2.50
C GLN A 62 -15.98 6.41 1.15
N HIS A 63 -15.90 7.28 0.13
CA HIS A 63 -16.35 6.94 -1.22
C HIS A 63 -15.60 5.74 -1.82
N TYR A 64 -14.29 5.64 -1.57
CA TYR A 64 -13.48 4.50 -2.01
C TYR A 64 -13.98 3.20 -1.36
N LEU A 65 -14.19 3.19 -0.04
CA LEU A 65 -14.72 2.02 0.67
C LEU A 65 -16.15 1.66 0.24
N ASP A 66 -17.02 2.65 0.02
CA ASP A 66 -18.38 2.44 -0.47
C ASP A 66 -18.37 1.75 -1.84
N ASN A 67 -17.46 2.17 -2.72
CA ASN A 67 -17.29 1.54 -4.04
C ASN A 67 -16.76 0.10 -3.94
N LEU A 68 -15.85 -0.19 -2.99
CA LEU A 68 -15.42 -1.56 -2.75
C LEU A 68 -16.57 -2.44 -2.22
N GLN A 69 -17.34 -1.93 -1.26
CA GLN A 69 -18.48 -2.66 -0.69
C GLN A 69 -19.55 -2.95 -1.76
N LYS A 70 -19.83 -2.01 -2.67
CA LYS A 70 -20.76 -2.21 -3.80
C LYS A 70 -20.35 -3.33 -4.76
N ARG A 71 -19.08 -3.74 -4.79
CA ARG A 71 -18.62 -4.89 -5.60
C ARG A 71 -19.10 -6.23 -5.04
N ASN A 72 -19.61 -6.27 -3.82
CA ASN A 72 -20.20 -7.45 -3.17
C ASN A 72 -19.30 -8.70 -3.25
N MET A 73 -18.03 -8.52 -2.90
CA MET A 73 -17.04 -9.61 -2.86
C MET A 73 -17.22 -10.38 -1.55
N ASP A 74 -17.35 -11.70 -1.63
CA ASP A 74 -17.53 -12.60 -0.50
C ASP A 74 -16.34 -12.62 0.47
N TYR A 75 -15.16 -12.19 0.02
CA TYR A 75 -13.95 -12.10 0.82
C TYR A 75 -13.61 -10.69 1.36
N PHE A 76 -14.53 -9.72 1.23
CA PHE A 76 -14.33 -8.35 1.71
C PHE A 76 -15.48 -7.96 2.65
N PHE A 77 -15.14 -7.71 3.91
CA PHE A 77 -16.08 -7.27 4.93
C PHE A 77 -15.66 -5.90 5.46
N ARG A 78 -16.59 -4.97 5.51
CA ARG A 78 -16.40 -3.65 6.09
C ARG A 78 -17.32 -3.52 7.30
N GLU A 79 -16.73 -3.18 8.44
CA GLU A 79 -17.43 -3.02 9.71
C GLU A 79 -17.09 -1.65 10.30
N GLN A 80 -18.02 -1.07 11.05
CA GLN A 80 -17.74 0.12 11.84
C GLN A 80 -17.30 -0.31 13.23
N LEU A 81 -15.98 -0.26 13.50
CA LEU A 81 -15.40 -0.63 14.78
C LEU A 81 -15.72 0.39 15.89
N GLY A 82 -15.99 1.63 15.51
CA GLY A 82 -16.36 2.67 16.45
C GLY A 82 -16.57 4.03 15.79
N GLN A 83 -16.48 5.08 16.59
CA GLN A 83 -16.62 6.46 16.15
C GLN A 83 -15.52 7.33 16.76
N SER A 84 -15.15 8.39 16.06
CA SER A 84 -14.34 9.48 16.60
C SER A 84 -15.15 10.40 17.50
N MET A 85 -14.50 11.40 18.12
CA MET A 85 -15.19 12.36 18.98
C MET A 85 -16.24 13.16 18.22
N GLN A 86 -15.99 13.50 16.95
CA GLN A 86 -17.00 14.14 16.09
C GLN A 86 -17.85 13.14 15.29
N GLN A 87 -18.00 11.91 15.79
CA GLN A 87 -18.92 10.90 15.24
C GLN A 87 -18.58 10.45 13.81
N ARG A 88 -17.31 10.59 13.39
CA ARG A 88 -16.83 10.00 12.12
C ARG A 88 -16.53 8.52 12.31
N GLN A 89 -16.78 7.74 11.26
CA GLN A 89 -16.65 6.29 11.33
C GLN A 89 -15.18 5.89 11.48
N LEU A 90 -14.94 4.96 12.39
CA LEU A 90 -13.73 4.15 12.40
C LEU A 90 -14.03 2.85 11.67
N ASP A 91 -13.64 2.77 10.41
CA ASP A 91 -13.79 1.56 9.61
C ASP A 91 -12.74 0.50 9.98
N LEU A 92 -13.18 -0.75 10.06
CA LEU A 92 -12.37 -1.94 10.07
C LEU A 92 -12.70 -2.75 8.82
N LEU A 93 -11.67 -3.08 8.04
CA LEU A 93 -11.79 -3.96 6.89
C LEU A 93 -11.25 -5.33 7.25
N THR A 94 -12.02 -6.38 6.97
CA THR A 94 -11.58 -7.76 7.02
C THR A 94 -11.50 -8.29 5.58
N ILE A 95 -10.31 -8.72 5.15
CA ILE A 95 -10.09 -9.27 3.81
C ILE A 95 -9.53 -10.69 3.94
N THR A 96 -10.35 -11.70 3.61
CA THR A 96 -10.04 -13.13 3.78
C THR A 96 -11.10 -14.00 3.11
N SER A 97 -10.77 -15.26 2.79
CA SER A 97 -11.77 -16.27 2.47
C SER A 97 -12.78 -16.42 3.62
N PRO A 98 -14.10 -16.55 3.34
CA PRO A 98 -15.12 -16.86 4.35
C PRO A 98 -14.83 -18.12 5.17
N ASP A 99 -14.08 -19.06 4.61
CA ASP A 99 -13.72 -20.32 5.29
C ASP A 99 -12.89 -20.08 6.56
N ASN A 100 -12.07 -19.03 6.57
CA ASN A 100 -11.27 -18.62 7.72
C ASN A 100 -12.09 -17.94 8.82
N LEU A 101 -13.35 -17.59 8.54
CA LEU A 101 -14.27 -16.94 9.49
C LEU A 101 -15.31 -17.91 10.06
N ARG A 102 -15.26 -19.19 9.68
CA ARG A 102 -16.16 -20.21 10.22
C ARG A 102 -15.85 -20.48 11.69
N GLU A 103 -16.90 -20.85 12.43
CA GLU A 103 -16.74 -21.24 13.84
C GLU A 103 -15.76 -22.41 13.96
N GLY A 104 -14.71 -22.22 14.76
CA GLY A 104 -13.67 -23.23 14.96
C GLY A 104 -12.46 -23.15 14.02
N ALA A 105 -12.47 -22.27 13.02
CA ALA A 105 -11.28 -22.03 12.19
C ALA A 105 -10.16 -21.36 13.01
N GLU A 106 -8.92 -21.80 12.79
CA GLU A 106 -7.74 -21.09 13.27
C GLU A 106 -7.44 -19.91 12.35
N GLN A 107 -7.11 -18.75 12.92
CA GLN A 107 -6.92 -17.51 12.20
C GLN A 107 -5.49 -17.01 12.34
N LYS A 108 -4.77 -16.91 11.22
CA LYS A 108 -3.50 -16.18 11.16
C LYS A 108 -3.78 -14.74 10.74
N VAL A 109 -3.65 -13.81 11.68
CA VAL A 109 -4.05 -12.41 11.51
C VAL A 109 -2.86 -11.53 11.21
N VAL A 110 -3.03 -10.70 10.17
CA VAL A 110 -2.18 -9.55 9.87
C VAL A 110 -2.98 -8.28 10.14
N PHE A 111 -2.59 -7.51 11.15
CA PHE A 111 -3.26 -6.27 11.53
C PHE A 111 -2.51 -5.04 11.01
N ILE A 112 -3.21 -4.15 10.31
CA ILE A 112 -2.60 -2.97 9.67
C ILE A 112 -3.36 -1.72 10.10
N THR A 113 -2.65 -0.71 10.58
CA THR A 113 -3.20 0.61 10.89
C THR A 113 -2.59 1.70 10.02
N GLY A 114 -3.36 2.77 9.78
CA GLY A 114 -2.88 3.93 9.03
C GLY A 114 -3.47 5.25 9.54
N ARG A 115 -2.83 6.36 9.16
CA ARG A 115 -3.27 7.74 9.47
C ARG A 115 -3.61 7.98 10.94
N VAL A 116 -2.78 7.51 11.86
CA VAL A 116 -2.83 7.97 13.26
C VAL A 116 -2.43 9.45 13.38
N HIS A 117 -1.42 9.86 12.61
CA HIS A 117 -1.12 11.26 12.35
C HIS A 117 -1.88 11.71 11.09
N PRO A 118 -2.72 12.74 11.16
CA PRO A 118 -3.59 13.07 10.04
C PRO A 118 -2.89 13.66 8.82
N GLY A 119 -1.78 14.37 8.99
CA GLY A 119 -1.04 15.01 7.90
C GLY A 119 -0.21 14.04 7.05
N GLU A 120 -0.06 12.80 7.51
CA GLU A 120 0.73 11.76 6.85
C GLU A 120 -0.04 11.08 5.72
N THR A 121 -0.48 11.88 4.74
CA THR A 121 -1.28 11.39 3.61
C THR A 121 -0.65 10.25 2.80
N PRO A 122 0.69 10.12 2.64
CA PRO A 122 1.29 8.95 2.00
C PRO A 122 0.84 7.60 2.61
N SER A 123 0.61 7.57 3.93
CA SER A 123 0.09 6.39 4.64
C SER A 123 -1.22 5.88 4.04
N SER A 124 -2.13 6.77 3.65
CA SER A 124 -3.40 6.37 3.02
C SER A 124 -3.21 5.77 1.63
N PHE A 125 -2.27 6.27 0.84
CA PHE A 125 -2.00 5.71 -0.49
C PHE A 125 -1.33 4.33 -0.40
N VAL A 126 -0.37 4.16 0.52
CA VAL A 126 0.22 2.85 0.80
C VAL A 126 -0.85 1.87 1.28
N CYS A 127 -1.69 2.27 2.23
CA CYS A 127 -2.78 1.44 2.74
C CYS A 127 -3.80 1.10 1.64
N GLN A 128 -4.16 2.05 0.78
CA GLN A 128 -5.02 1.78 -0.37
C GLN A 128 -4.37 0.77 -1.33
N GLY A 129 -3.07 0.89 -1.60
CA GLY A 129 -2.34 -0.08 -2.43
C GLY A 129 -2.35 -1.51 -1.87
N ILE A 130 -2.26 -1.65 -0.55
CA ILE A 130 -2.41 -2.94 0.15
C ILE A 130 -3.82 -3.48 -0.09
N ILE A 131 -4.86 -2.68 0.18
CA ILE A 131 -6.26 -3.08 0.02
C ILE A 131 -6.54 -3.47 -1.44
N ASP A 132 -6.17 -2.62 -2.41
CA ASP A 132 -6.40 -2.84 -3.84
C ASP A 132 -5.74 -4.14 -4.31
N PHE A 133 -4.54 -4.47 -3.82
CA PHE A 133 -3.90 -5.74 -4.11
C PHE A 133 -4.66 -6.92 -3.50
N LEU A 134 -4.99 -6.83 -2.21
CA LEU A 134 -5.65 -7.90 -1.47
C LEU A 134 -7.07 -8.19 -1.97
N VAL A 135 -7.79 -7.23 -2.57
CA VAL A 135 -9.12 -7.45 -3.19
C VAL A 135 -9.04 -7.77 -4.69
N SER A 136 -7.83 -7.88 -5.25
CA SER A 136 -7.65 -8.18 -6.66
C SER A 136 -7.74 -9.69 -6.94
N GLN A 137 -7.91 -10.04 -8.21
CA GLN A 137 -7.85 -11.42 -8.70
C GLN A 137 -6.41 -11.90 -8.96
N HIS A 138 -5.39 -11.19 -8.44
CA HIS A 138 -4.01 -11.61 -8.58
C HIS A 138 -3.81 -12.96 -7.86
N PRO A 139 -3.16 -13.98 -8.47
CA PRO A 139 -3.03 -15.32 -7.87
C PRO A 139 -2.44 -15.31 -6.45
N ILE A 140 -1.42 -14.48 -6.23
CA ILE A 140 -0.84 -14.26 -4.89
C ILE A 140 -1.89 -13.74 -3.90
N ALA A 141 -2.72 -12.78 -4.29
CA ALA A 141 -3.76 -12.25 -3.41
C ALA A 141 -4.81 -13.31 -3.06
N CYS A 142 -5.18 -14.18 -4.02
CA CYS A 142 -6.06 -15.31 -3.75
C CYS A 142 -5.47 -16.25 -2.69
N VAL A 143 -4.21 -16.68 -2.88
CA VAL A 143 -3.51 -17.57 -1.92
C VAL A 143 -3.40 -16.91 -0.54
N LEU A 144 -3.09 -15.62 -0.48
CA LEU A 144 -3.03 -14.90 0.79
C LEU A 144 -4.38 -14.89 1.50
N ARG A 145 -5.48 -14.61 0.80
CA ARG A 145 -6.84 -14.61 1.37
C ARG A 145 -7.29 -16.02 1.82
N GLU A 146 -6.80 -17.07 1.18
CA GLU A 146 -7.10 -18.45 1.57
C GLU A 146 -6.50 -18.81 2.93
N HIS A 147 -5.35 -18.23 3.30
CA HIS A 147 -4.59 -18.66 4.49
C HIS A 147 -4.49 -17.61 5.60
N LEU A 148 -4.76 -16.33 5.30
CA LEU A 148 -4.56 -15.23 6.22
C LEU A 148 -5.83 -14.38 6.35
N VAL A 149 -6.00 -13.83 7.55
CA VAL A 149 -7.05 -12.85 7.86
C VAL A 149 -6.41 -11.47 7.97
N PHE A 150 -6.63 -10.62 6.97
CA PHE A 150 -6.17 -9.23 7.03
C PHE A 150 -7.20 -8.37 7.74
N LYS A 151 -6.80 -7.74 8.85
CA LYS A 151 -7.59 -6.75 9.59
C LYS A 151 -6.96 -5.37 9.39
N ILE A 152 -7.68 -4.45 8.77
CA ILE A 152 -7.13 -3.14 8.37
C ILE A 152 -7.98 -2.03 8.97
N ALA A 153 -7.39 -1.18 9.81
CA ALA A 153 -7.96 0.08 10.28
C ALA A 153 -7.24 1.26 9.60
N PRO A 154 -7.67 1.63 8.38
CA PRO A 154 -6.90 2.47 7.44
C PRO A 154 -6.84 3.95 7.83
N MET A 155 -7.72 4.41 8.74
CA MET A 155 -7.75 5.79 9.21
C MET A 155 -8.09 5.89 10.70
N LEU A 156 -7.06 5.90 11.55
CA LEU A 156 -7.23 5.99 13.01
C LEU A 156 -7.66 7.37 13.51
N ASN A 157 -7.41 8.45 12.75
CA ASN A 157 -7.69 9.82 13.19
C ASN A 157 -8.56 10.60 12.19
N PRO A 158 -9.80 10.16 11.92
CA PRO A 158 -10.65 10.79 10.90
C PRO A 158 -11.01 12.25 11.23
N ASP A 159 -11.10 12.62 12.50
CA ASP A 159 -11.34 14.02 12.91
C ASP A 159 -10.16 14.93 12.56
N GLY A 160 -8.95 14.53 12.93
CA GLY A 160 -7.76 15.29 12.58
C GLY A 160 -7.57 15.39 11.07
N VAL A 161 -7.97 14.36 10.31
CA VAL A 161 -7.91 14.37 8.84
C VAL A 161 -8.86 15.40 8.27
N TYR A 162 -10.10 15.43 8.77
CA TYR A 162 -11.11 16.40 8.34
C TYR A 162 -10.69 17.84 8.64
N LEU A 163 -10.09 18.08 9.81
CA LEU A 163 -9.67 19.42 10.24
C LEU A 163 -8.39 19.93 9.56
N GLY A 164 -7.65 19.05 8.86
CA GLY A 164 -6.37 19.41 8.26
C GLY A 164 -5.22 19.49 9.29
N ASN A 165 -5.33 18.81 10.42
CA ASN A 165 -4.24 18.72 11.39
C ASN A 165 -3.05 17.96 10.79
N TYR A 166 -1.82 18.28 11.24
CA TYR A 166 -0.66 17.49 10.85
C TYR A 166 -0.48 16.25 11.75
N ARG A 167 -0.43 16.45 13.07
CA ARG A 167 -0.01 15.40 14.01
C ARG A 167 -1.10 14.93 14.97
N CYS A 168 -1.95 15.83 15.42
CA CYS A 168 -2.80 15.59 16.58
C CYS A 168 -4.27 15.29 16.23
N SER A 169 -4.99 14.67 17.17
CA SER A 169 -6.45 14.56 17.18
C SER A 169 -7.14 15.93 17.29
N LEU A 170 -8.48 15.95 17.24
CA LEU A 170 -9.29 17.14 17.52
C LEU A 170 -8.89 17.84 18.83
N MET A 171 -8.62 17.08 19.89
CA MET A 171 -8.28 17.63 21.22
C MET A 171 -6.78 17.95 21.37
N GLY A 172 -5.99 17.87 20.30
CA GLY A 172 -4.56 18.21 20.34
C GLY A 172 -3.63 17.09 20.83
N PHE A 173 -4.13 15.86 21.01
CA PHE A 173 -3.31 14.72 21.43
C PHE A 173 -2.60 14.02 20.25
N ASP A 174 -1.33 13.66 20.43
CA ASP A 174 -0.61 12.72 19.54
C ASP A 174 -1.06 11.30 19.90
N LEU A 175 -2.01 10.75 19.15
CA LEU A 175 -2.59 9.42 19.41
C LEU A 175 -1.51 8.33 19.48
N ASN A 176 -0.41 8.44 18.74
CA ASN A 176 0.69 7.48 18.78
C ASN A 176 1.63 7.70 20.00
N ARG A 177 1.15 8.36 21.06
CA ARG A 177 1.75 8.40 22.41
C ARG A 177 0.83 7.85 23.48
N HIS A 178 -0.40 7.45 23.14
CA HIS A 178 -1.44 7.07 24.09
C HIS A 178 -1.82 5.58 24.04
N TRP A 179 -1.00 4.72 23.43
CA TRP A 179 -1.29 3.27 23.38
C TRP A 179 -1.29 2.60 24.76
N LEU A 180 -0.53 3.12 25.72
CA LEU A 180 -0.46 2.56 27.09
C LEU A 180 -1.83 2.63 27.79
N ASP A 181 -2.47 3.80 27.77
CA ASP A 181 -3.76 4.03 28.43
C ASP A 181 -4.64 5.01 27.61
N PRO A 182 -5.26 4.54 26.52
CA PRO A 182 -6.13 5.37 25.72
C PRO A 182 -7.48 5.55 26.41
N SER A 183 -7.82 6.79 26.78
CA SER A 183 -9.17 7.13 27.23
C SER A 183 -10.23 6.81 26.15
N PRO A 184 -11.32 6.08 26.50
CA PRO A 184 -12.42 5.80 25.56
C PRO A 184 -13.19 7.07 25.14
N TRP A 185 -13.07 8.16 25.90
CA TRP A 185 -13.71 9.43 25.58
C TRP A 185 -12.80 10.34 24.74
N ALA A 186 -11.52 10.50 25.12
CA ALA A 186 -10.59 11.40 24.41
C ALA A 186 -9.94 10.74 23.18
N HIS A 187 -9.77 9.42 23.20
CA HIS A 187 -9.11 8.62 22.17
C HIS A 187 -9.97 7.43 21.73
N PRO A 188 -11.27 7.63 21.41
CA PRO A 188 -12.23 6.53 21.19
C PRO A 188 -11.78 5.58 20.08
N THR A 189 -11.17 6.11 19.02
CA THR A 189 -10.69 5.30 17.89
C THR A 189 -9.52 4.41 18.27
N LEU A 190 -8.54 4.98 18.98
CA LEU A 190 -7.37 4.25 19.47
C LEU A 190 -7.76 3.20 20.51
N HIS A 191 -8.68 3.55 21.42
CA HIS A 191 -9.22 2.63 22.41
C HIS A 191 -9.92 1.45 21.72
N GLY A 192 -10.80 1.68 20.76
CA GLY A 192 -11.48 0.62 20.02
C GLY A 192 -10.53 -0.35 19.29
N VAL A 193 -9.53 0.18 18.59
CA VAL A 193 -8.50 -0.65 17.92
C VAL A 193 -7.68 -1.44 18.93
N LYS A 194 -7.26 -0.82 20.04
CA LYS A 194 -6.51 -1.52 21.09
C LYS A 194 -7.33 -2.68 21.68
N GLN A 195 -8.59 -2.44 22.03
CA GLN A 195 -9.46 -3.48 22.59
C GLN A 195 -9.61 -4.66 21.63
N LEU A 196 -9.83 -4.39 20.34
CA LEU A 196 -9.92 -5.45 19.32
C LEU A 196 -8.62 -6.26 19.22
N ILE A 197 -7.47 -5.60 19.18
CA ILE A 197 -6.15 -6.28 19.10
C ILE A 197 -5.93 -7.18 20.32
N ILE A 198 -6.22 -6.69 21.53
CA ILE A 198 -6.08 -7.47 22.75
C ILE A 198 -7.09 -8.62 22.79
N GLN A 199 -8.32 -8.40 22.34
CA GLN A 199 -9.33 -9.45 22.25
C GLN A 199 -8.88 -10.58 21.31
N MET A 200 -8.36 -10.24 20.12
CA MET A 200 -7.83 -11.25 19.18
C MET A 200 -6.61 -11.97 19.74
N HIS A 201 -5.70 -11.27 20.42
CA HIS A 201 -4.53 -11.90 21.03
C HIS A 201 -4.91 -12.91 22.12
N ASN A 202 -5.99 -12.65 22.87
CA ASN A 202 -6.45 -13.52 23.94
C ASN A 202 -7.31 -14.70 23.44
N ASP A 203 -7.70 -14.71 22.16
CA ASP A 203 -8.45 -15.81 21.57
C ASP A 203 -7.48 -16.94 21.17
N PRO A 204 -7.58 -18.15 21.76
CA PRO A 204 -6.66 -19.26 21.47
C PRO A 204 -6.73 -19.75 20.03
N LYS A 205 -7.78 -19.42 19.26
CA LYS A 205 -7.90 -19.75 17.84
C LYS A 205 -7.29 -18.69 16.93
N THR A 206 -6.83 -17.57 17.49
CA THR A 206 -6.32 -16.44 16.72
C THR A 206 -4.82 -16.24 17.01
N SER A 207 -4.01 -16.38 15.96
CA SER A 207 -2.59 -16.06 15.96
C SER A 207 -2.37 -14.69 15.32
N LEU A 208 -2.11 -13.66 16.12
CA LEU A 208 -1.82 -12.31 15.61
C LEU A 208 -0.34 -12.17 15.26
N GLU A 209 0.05 -12.52 14.04
CA GLU A 209 1.47 -12.63 13.69
C GLU A 209 2.12 -11.29 13.30
N PHE A 210 1.32 -10.36 12.77
CA PHE A 210 1.83 -9.05 12.36
C PHE A 210 0.95 -7.91 12.85
N TYR A 211 1.60 -6.85 13.32
CA TYR A 211 1.03 -5.53 13.47
C TYR A 211 1.89 -4.52 12.69
N ILE A 212 1.32 -3.82 11.72
CA ILE A 212 2.03 -2.81 10.92
C ILE A 212 1.29 -1.47 11.00
N ASP A 213 1.95 -0.47 11.56
CA ASP A 213 1.45 0.91 11.63
C ASP A 213 2.10 1.77 10.53
N ILE A 214 1.32 2.26 9.57
CA ILE A 214 1.82 2.99 8.40
C ILE A 214 1.85 4.49 8.69
N HIS A 215 3.04 5.10 8.57
CA HIS A 215 3.35 6.50 8.80
C HIS A 215 4.00 7.13 7.56
N ALA A 216 4.25 8.43 7.63
CA ALA A 216 5.05 9.13 6.63
C ALA A 216 6.15 9.99 7.27
N HIS A 217 7.32 10.00 6.63
CA HIS A 217 8.52 10.62 7.14
C HIS A 217 8.95 11.83 6.31
N SER A 218 9.22 12.95 6.98
CA SER A 218 9.42 14.26 6.32
C SER A 218 10.85 14.53 5.86
N THR A 219 11.84 13.81 6.40
CA THR A 219 13.27 14.06 6.14
C THR A 219 13.92 12.92 5.36
N MET A 220 13.80 11.69 5.85
CA MET A 220 14.33 10.50 5.16
C MET A 220 13.62 10.22 3.83
N MET A 221 14.38 9.65 2.90
CA MET A 221 13.90 9.15 1.60
C MET A 221 13.49 7.68 1.71
N ASN A 222 12.84 7.16 0.66
CA ASN A 222 12.40 5.76 0.55
C ASN A 222 11.30 5.37 1.57
N GLY A 223 10.79 4.15 1.43
CA GLY A 223 10.10 3.43 2.50
C GLY A 223 11.08 2.69 3.38
N PHE A 224 10.84 2.60 4.68
CA PHE A 224 11.67 1.84 5.63
C PHE A 224 10.85 1.45 6.86
N MET A 225 11.34 0.53 7.67
CA MET A 225 10.62 0.08 8.87
C MET A 225 11.37 0.38 10.17
N TYR A 226 10.60 0.59 11.22
CA TYR A 226 11.08 0.50 12.58
C TYR A 226 10.52 -0.75 13.24
N GLY A 227 11.38 -1.58 13.81
CA GLY A 227 11.03 -2.76 14.61
C GLY A 227 11.50 -2.64 16.06
N ASN A 228 11.33 -3.69 16.85
CA ASN A 228 11.71 -3.70 18.27
C ASN A 228 13.06 -4.38 18.48
N ILE A 229 13.76 -4.08 19.57
CA ILE A 229 14.89 -4.91 20.02
C ILE A 229 14.34 -6.02 20.91
N PHE A 230 14.75 -7.25 20.65
CA PHE A 230 14.47 -8.42 21.47
C PHE A 230 15.80 -8.98 22.01
N GLU A 231 15.77 -9.50 23.23
CA GLU A 231 16.92 -10.18 23.84
C GLU A 231 17.13 -11.57 23.23
N ASP A 232 16.04 -12.21 22.80
CA ASP A 232 16.05 -13.47 22.07
C ASP A 232 16.55 -13.26 20.63
N GLU A 233 17.73 -13.81 20.33
CA GLU A 233 18.38 -13.64 19.02
C GLU A 233 17.56 -14.25 17.88
N ASP A 234 16.91 -15.40 18.11
CA ASP A 234 16.10 -16.07 17.08
C ASP A 234 14.88 -15.23 16.71
N ARG A 235 14.18 -14.65 17.69
CA ARG A 235 13.08 -13.69 17.47
C ARG A 235 13.57 -12.45 16.75
N PHE A 236 14.76 -11.96 17.10
CA PHE A 236 15.36 -10.83 16.40
C PHE A 236 15.66 -11.16 14.92
N GLN A 237 16.19 -12.35 14.64
CA GLN A 237 16.45 -12.80 13.28
C GLN A 237 15.14 -12.96 12.49
N ARG A 238 14.10 -13.55 13.09
CA ARG A 238 12.79 -13.72 12.44
C ARG A 238 12.13 -12.38 12.08
N GLN A 239 12.16 -11.37 12.96
CA GLN A 239 11.61 -10.05 12.59
C GLN A 239 12.38 -9.36 11.45
N ALA A 240 13.67 -9.65 11.28
CA ALA A 240 14.47 -9.05 10.22
C ALA A 240 14.14 -9.61 8.82
N VAL A 241 13.48 -10.78 8.75
CA VAL A 241 13.14 -11.45 7.50
C VAL A 241 12.17 -10.61 6.66
N PHE A 242 11.06 -10.14 7.24
CA PHE A 242 10.04 -9.43 6.48
C PHE A 242 10.57 -8.13 5.82
N PRO A 243 11.25 -7.21 6.54
CA PRO A 243 11.82 -6.02 5.90
C PRO A 243 12.89 -6.35 4.85
N LYS A 244 13.64 -7.44 5.02
CA LYS A 244 14.65 -7.89 4.05
C LYS A 244 13.99 -8.37 2.76
N LEU A 245 12.91 -9.16 2.85
CA LEU A 245 12.11 -9.58 1.69
C LEU A 245 11.43 -8.38 1.02
N LEU A 246 10.88 -7.44 1.80
CA LEU A 246 10.25 -6.24 1.25
C LEU A 246 11.27 -5.41 0.45
N CYS A 247 12.50 -5.29 0.93
CA CYS A 247 13.58 -4.66 0.18
C CYS A 247 13.81 -5.35 -1.18
N GLN A 248 13.72 -6.68 -1.25
CA GLN A 248 13.86 -7.41 -2.52
C GLN A 248 12.68 -7.14 -3.47
N ASN A 249 11.48 -6.99 -2.93
CA ASN A 249 10.24 -6.83 -3.68
C ASN A 249 9.91 -5.37 -4.06
N ALA A 250 10.45 -4.39 -3.34
CA ALA A 250 10.18 -2.97 -3.52
C ALA A 250 11.48 -2.18 -3.76
N GLU A 251 11.63 -1.65 -4.98
CA GLU A 251 12.80 -0.83 -5.38
C GLU A 251 12.93 0.47 -4.58
N ASP A 252 11.82 0.95 -4.04
CA ASP A 252 11.70 2.18 -3.27
C ASP A 252 11.76 1.94 -1.75
N PHE A 253 11.98 0.70 -1.30
CA PHE A 253 12.17 0.36 0.11
C PHE A 253 13.67 0.22 0.47
N SER A 254 14.07 0.75 1.63
CA SER A 254 15.43 0.79 2.12
C SER A 254 15.59 -0.08 3.38
N TYR A 255 16.24 -1.23 3.22
CA TYR A 255 16.63 -2.06 4.37
C TYR A 255 17.74 -1.40 5.20
N SER A 256 18.66 -0.64 4.58
CA SER A 256 19.72 0.07 5.32
C SER A 256 19.18 1.18 6.23
N SER A 257 18.02 1.75 5.89
CA SER A 257 17.31 2.73 6.72
C SER A 257 16.38 2.07 7.75
N THR A 258 16.14 0.76 7.63
CA THR A 258 15.32 0.00 8.58
C THR A 258 16.09 -0.20 9.87
N SER A 259 15.45 0.11 11.00
CA SER A 259 16.11 0.12 12.31
C SER A 259 15.28 -0.55 13.38
N PHE A 260 15.95 -1.24 14.30
CA PHE A 260 15.36 -1.89 15.46
C PHE A 260 15.86 -1.19 16.70
N ASN A 261 14.97 -0.63 17.53
CA ASN A 261 15.39 0.23 18.64
C ASN A 261 14.63 0.03 19.95
N ARG A 262 15.33 0.46 21.04
CA ARG A 262 15.00 0.56 22.48
C ARG A 262 14.15 1.77 22.92
N ASP A 263 14.00 2.78 22.07
CA ASP A 263 13.84 4.17 22.50
C ASP A 263 12.71 4.43 23.51
N ALA A 264 13.07 4.94 24.69
CA ALA A 264 12.13 5.19 25.78
C ALA A 264 11.05 6.22 25.39
N VAL A 265 11.40 7.25 24.61
CA VAL A 265 10.46 8.28 24.12
C VAL A 265 9.40 7.69 23.17
N LYS A 266 9.66 6.49 22.62
CA LYS A 266 8.75 5.77 21.74
C LYS A 266 7.94 4.71 22.47
N ALA A 267 8.09 4.54 23.78
CA ALA A 267 7.39 3.50 24.54
C ALA A 267 5.85 3.57 24.39
N GLY A 268 5.28 4.77 24.23
CA GLY A 268 3.85 4.99 24.03
C GLY A 268 3.34 4.80 22.58
N THR A 269 4.18 4.38 21.63
CA THR A 269 3.76 4.12 20.24
C THR A 269 3.17 2.72 20.10
N GLY A 270 2.33 2.50 19.07
CA GLY A 270 1.67 1.22 18.84
C GLY A 270 2.63 0.06 18.71
N ARG A 271 3.64 0.22 17.84
CA ARG A 271 4.74 -0.74 17.66
C ARG A 271 5.38 -1.18 18.98
N ARG A 272 5.62 -0.22 19.89
CA ARG A 272 6.36 -0.44 21.13
C ARG A 272 5.50 -1.02 22.24
N PHE A 273 4.31 -0.49 22.41
CA PHE A 273 3.35 -0.99 23.37
C PHE A 273 2.94 -2.42 23.02
N LEU A 274 2.48 -2.65 21.78
CA LEU A 274 2.04 -3.99 21.35
C LEU A 274 3.19 -4.99 21.31
N GLY A 275 4.39 -4.58 20.91
CA GLY A 275 5.56 -5.47 20.93
C GLY A 275 5.99 -5.94 22.33
N GLY A 276 5.54 -5.27 23.39
CA GLY A 276 5.75 -5.69 24.78
C GLY A 276 4.58 -6.46 25.39
N VAL A 277 3.39 -6.40 24.78
CA VAL A 277 2.16 -7.05 25.28
C VAL A 277 1.88 -8.34 24.53
N LEU A 278 2.07 -8.34 23.22
CA LEU A 278 1.84 -9.49 22.37
C LEU A 278 2.97 -10.52 22.52
N ASP A 279 2.65 -11.77 22.18
CA ASP A 279 3.56 -12.90 22.29
C ASP A 279 4.81 -12.80 21.41
N HIS A 280 5.69 -13.78 21.57
CA HIS A 280 6.95 -13.87 20.84
C HIS A 280 6.78 -14.18 19.34
N THR A 281 5.59 -14.60 18.91
CA THR A 281 5.22 -14.84 17.52
C THR A 281 4.65 -13.61 16.80
N SER A 282 4.32 -12.56 17.55
CA SER A 282 3.78 -11.30 17.03
C SER A 282 4.89 -10.30 16.71
N TYR A 283 5.01 -9.89 15.44
CA TYR A 283 5.96 -8.88 14.99
C TYR A 283 5.29 -7.53 14.74
N CYS A 284 5.75 -6.52 15.48
CA CYS A 284 5.21 -5.16 15.42
C CYS A 284 6.17 -4.23 14.69
N TYR A 285 5.69 -3.57 13.63
CA TYR A 285 6.45 -2.62 12.83
C TYR A 285 5.76 -1.26 12.73
N THR A 286 6.57 -0.21 12.60
CA THR A 286 6.13 1.05 12.00
C THR A 286 6.71 1.12 10.60
N LEU A 287 5.86 1.19 9.57
CA LEU A 287 6.27 1.41 8.19
C LEU A 287 6.26 2.91 7.90
N GLU A 288 7.43 3.49 7.69
CA GLU A 288 7.59 4.89 7.30
C GLU A 288 7.75 4.99 5.79
N VAL A 289 7.13 6.00 5.18
CA VAL A 289 7.38 6.33 3.77
C VAL A 289 7.67 7.80 3.58
N SER A 290 8.67 8.13 2.77
CA SER A 290 9.03 9.52 2.51
C SER A 290 7.87 10.33 1.92
N PHE A 291 7.67 11.55 2.42
CA PHE A 291 6.78 12.53 1.79
C PHE A 291 7.27 13.04 0.42
N TYR A 292 8.56 12.86 0.12
CA TYR A 292 9.19 13.51 -1.01
C TYR A 292 9.62 12.55 -2.10
N SER A 293 10.64 11.72 -1.84
CA SER A 293 11.30 10.93 -2.88
C SER A 293 11.85 9.63 -2.34
N TYR A 294 12.13 8.72 -3.26
CA TYR A 294 12.92 7.52 -3.03
C TYR A 294 14.13 7.50 -3.96
N ILE A 295 15.15 6.77 -3.56
CA ILE A 295 16.28 6.44 -4.41
C ILE A 295 16.11 4.98 -4.82
N ALA A 296 15.92 4.73 -6.11
CA ALA A 296 15.76 3.38 -6.62
C ALA A 296 17.07 2.60 -6.49
N ARG A 297 16.99 1.29 -6.25
CA ARG A 297 18.17 0.42 -6.13
C ARG A 297 19.10 0.58 -7.34
N GLY A 298 20.39 0.80 -7.08
CA GLY A 298 21.41 0.96 -8.11
C GLY A 298 21.46 2.35 -8.76
N THR A 299 20.65 3.29 -8.29
CA THR A 299 20.65 4.68 -8.75
C THR A 299 21.08 5.63 -7.64
N THR A 300 21.51 6.85 -8.01
CA THR A 300 21.77 7.95 -7.07
C THR A 300 20.75 9.09 -7.21
N ALA A 301 19.88 9.03 -8.23
CA ALA A 301 18.90 10.05 -8.50
C ALA A 301 17.66 9.86 -7.61
N ALA A 302 17.27 10.93 -6.91
CA ALA A 302 16.04 10.94 -6.14
C ALA A 302 14.83 11.09 -7.08
N VAL A 303 13.93 10.11 -7.04
CA VAL A 303 12.67 10.11 -7.79
C VAL A 303 11.54 10.58 -6.86
N PRO A 304 10.84 11.68 -7.17
CA PRO A 304 9.72 12.12 -6.37
C PRO A 304 8.60 11.08 -6.36
N TYR A 305 8.05 10.80 -5.18
CA TYR A 305 6.87 9.95 -5.07
C TYR A 305 5.67 10.59 -5.77
N THR A 306 4.91 9.76 -6.49
CA THR A 306 3.57 10.04 -7.00
C THR A 306 2.52 9.27 -6.17
N GLU A 307 1.23 9.56 -6.37
CA GLU A 307 0.13 8.78 -5.77
C GLU A 307 0.28 7.30 -6.13
N GLU A 308 0.60 7.00 -7.38
CA GLU A 308 0.75 5.64 -7.91
C GLU A 308 1.96 4.92 -7.33
N ALA A 309 3.08 5.62 -7.12
CA ALA A 309 4.27 5.05 -6.50
C ALA A 309 4.02 4.65 -5.04
N TYR A 310 3.29 5.47 -4.26
CA TYR A 310 2.87 5.08 -2.90
C TYR A 310 1.97 3.85 -2.90
N MET A 311 1.00 3.78 -3.82
CA MET A 311 0.14 2.60 -3.96
C MET A 311 0.96 1.35 -4.34
N LYS A 312 1.95 1.48 -5.25
CA LYS A 312 2.85 0.39 -5.64
C LYS A 312 3.64 -0.16 -4.45
N LEU A 313 4.15 0.71 -3.56
CA LEU A 313 4.80 0.26 -2.32
C LEU A 313 3.83 -0.59 -1.48
N GLY A 314 2.59 -0.15 -1.31
CA GLY A 314 1.54 -0.91 -0.61
C GLY A 314 1.28 -2.29 -1.23
N GLN A 315 1.20 -2.38 -2.56
CA GLN A 315 1.05 -3.66 -3.26
C GLN A 315 2.24 -4.58 -2.99
N ASN A 316 3.46 -4.04 -2.95
CA ASN A 316 4.66 -4.81 -2.68
C ASN A 316 4.73 -5.28 -1.21
N VAL A 317 4.26 -4.48 -0.25
CA VAL A 317 4.07 -4.91 1.14
C VAL A 317 3.15 -6.14 1.19
N ALA A 318 1.98 -6.05 0.55
CA ALA A 318 1.02 -7.16 0.55
C ALA A 318 1.57 -8.44 -0.12
N ARG A 319 2.27 -8.31 -1.25
CA ARG A 319 2.93 -9.42 -1.93
C ARG A 319 3.98 -10.12 -1.08
N THR A 320 4.72 -9.34 -0.28
CA THR A 320 5.85 -9.84 0.54
C THR A 320 5.39 -10.84 1.60
N PHE A 321 4.13 -10.79 2.06
CA PHE A 321 3.61 -11.82 2.96
C PHE A 321 3.71 -13.22 2.36
N LEU A 322 3.47 -13.40 1.05
CA LEU A 322 3.55 -14.72 0.45
C LEU A 322 4.97 -15.29 0.55
N ASP A 323 5.98 -14.46 0.28
CA ASP A 323 7.38 -14.88 0.37
C ASP A 323 7.78 -15.16 1.82
N TYR A 324 7.31 -14.35 2.77
CA TYR A 324 7.53 -14.58 4.20
C TYR A 324 6.98 -15.94 4.65
N TYR A 325 5.71 -16.23 4.34
CA TYR A 325 5.06 -17.48 4.72
C TYR A 325 5.56 -18.72 3.97
N ARG A 326 6.25 -18.55 2.84
CA ARG A 326 6.91 -19.65 2.13
C ARG A 326 8.24 -20.08 2.76
N LEU A 327 8.91 -19.16 3.43
CA LEU A 327 10.17 -19.44 4.12
C LEU A 327 9.95 -20.01 5.52
N ASP A 328 8.76 -19.83 6.09
CA ASP A 328 8.40 -20.41 7.37
C ASP A 328 8.04 -21.90 7.20
N PRO A 329 8.80 -22.84 7.80
CA PRO A 329 8.53 -24.27 7.70
C PRO A 329 7.19 -24.70 8.34
N MET A 330 6.47 -23.80 9.04
CA MET A 330 5.13 -24.08 9.58
C MET A 330 3.99 -23.95 8.55
N VAL A 331 4.25 -23.51 7.32
CA VAL A 331 3.23 -23.48 6.26
C VAL A 331 3.49 -24.62 5.27
N GLU A 332 2.69 -25.68 5.37
CA GLU A 332 2.60 -26.69 4.31
C GLU A 332 2.36 -25.97 2.98
N LYS A 333 3.38 -26.03 2.11
CA LYS A 333 3.46 -25.56 0.71
C LYS A 333 2.28 -24.70 0.25
N LEU A 334 2.40 -23.38 0.39
CA LEU A 334 1.65 -22.38 -0.39
C LEU A 334 2.00 -22.53 -1.89
N ALA A 335 1.39 -23.53 -2.53
CA ALA A 335 1.50 -23.79 -3.94
C ALA A 335 0.71 -22.71 -4.69
N ILE A 336 1.37 -21.92 -5.52
CA ILE A 336 0.65 -21.08 -6.49
C ILE A 336 0.05 -22.03 -7.53
N PRO A 337 -1.27 -21.99 -7.78
CA PRO A 337 -1.82 -22.63 -8.96
C PRO A 337 -1.22 -21.94 -10.18
N MET A 338 -0.38 -22.64 -10.94
CA MET A 338 0.04 -22.15 -12.24
C MET A 338 -1.21 -21.91 -13.10
N PRO A 339 -1.30 -20.80 -13.84
CA PRO A 339 -2.39 -20.61 -14.79
C PRO A 339 -2.43 -21.81 -15.73
N ARG A 340 -3.54 -22.56 -15.71
CA ARG A 340 -3.77 -23.59 -16.73
C ARG A 340 -3.84 -22.86 -18.06
N LEU A 341 -2.77 -22.94 -18.85
CA LEU A 341 -2.85 -22.69 -20.28
C LEU A 341 -4.03 -23.52 -20.79
N ARG A 342 -5.08 -22.84 -21.25
CA ARG A 342 -6.16 -23.50 -21.98
C ARG A 342 -5.48 -24.27 -23.09
N LYS A 343 -5.51 -25.61 -23.02
CA LYS A 343 -5.29 -26.43 -24.21
C LYS A 343 -6.43 -26.06 -25.15
N GLU A 344 -6.18 -25.16 -26.08
CA GLU A 344 -7.07 -24.93 -27.20
C GLU A 344 -7.21 -26.27 -27.92
N LYS A 345 -8.41 -26.85 -27.86
CA LYS A 345 -8.77 -27.93 -28.77
C LYS A 345 -8.83 -27.29 -30.16
N PRO A 346 -8.13 -27.84 -31.17
CA PRO A 346 -8.25 -27.32 -32.52
C PRO A 346 -9.72 -27.41 -32.98
N PRO A 347 -10.24 -26.41 -33.70
CA PRO A 347 -11.63 -26.39 -34.11
C PRO A 347 -11.91 -27.56 -35.07
N PRO A 348 -13.09 -28.19 -34.99
CA PRO A 348 -13.46 -29.23 -35.95
C PRO A 348 -13.80 -28.56 -37.28
N TYR A 349 -12.95 -28.75 -38.29
CA TYR A 349 -13.26 -28.41 -39.68
C TYR A 349 -14.44 -29.28 -40.15
N LYS A 350 -15.61 -28.65 -40.31
CA LYS A 350 -16.74 -29.23 -41.05
C LYS A 350 -16.67 -28.71 -42.50
N TYR A 351 -16.31 -29.59 -43.43
CA TYR A 351 -16.55 -29.38 -44.86
C TYR A 351 -18.03 -29.63 -45.18
N PRO A 352 -18.73 -28.74 -45.91
CA PRO A 352 -20.02 -29.07 -46.51
C PRO A 352 -19.80 -29.84 -47.82
N LEU A 353 -20.40 -31.02 -47.92
CA LEU A 353 -20.56 -31.76 -49.16
C LEU A 353 -21.60 -31.05 -50.05
N LEU A 354 -21.21 -30.62 -51.25
CA LEU A 354 -22.13 -30.28 -52.34
C LEU A 354 -21.63 -30.95 -53.62
N ARG A 355 -22.46 -31.88 -54.13
CA ARG A 355 -22.29 -32.59 -55.41
C ARG A 355 -22.50 -31.60 -56.58
N GLY A 356 -21.67 -31.75 -57.63
CA GLY A 356 -21.77 -31.05 -58.92
C GLY A 356 -22.95 -31.52 -59.79
N PRO A 357 -22.91 -31.46 -61.15
CA PRO A 357 -21.76 -31.21 -62.04
C PRO A 357 -22.01 -30.21 -63.19
N ALA A 358 -20.96 -29.80 -63.92
CA ALA A 358 -20.98 -29.65 -65.39
C ALA A 358 -19.56 -29.42 -65.94
N SER A 359 -19.29 -30.10 -67.05
CA SER A 359 -18.10 -30.07 -67.89
C SER A 359 -17.98 -28.80 -68.74
N ASN A 360 -16.75 -28.32 -68.98
CA ASN A 360 -16.23 -28.10 -70.34
C ASN A 360 -14.73 -27.74 -70.33
N HIS A 361 -14.01 -28.42 -71.22
CA HIS A 361 -12.60 -28.30 -71.64
C HIS A 361 -12.34 -27.03 -72.51
N PRO A 362 -11.14 -26.81 -73.12
CA PRO A 362 -9.74 -27.01 -72.68
C PRO A 362 -8.78 -25.83 -73.08
N VAL A 363 -7.46 -26.06 -72.90
CA VAL A 363 -6.28 -25.50 -73.65
C VAL A 363 -5.60 -24.25 -73.10
N GLY A 364 -4.26 -24.31 -72.97
CA GLY A 364 -3.39 -23.13 -73.12
C GLY A 364 -2.00 -23.22 -72.49
N LYS A 365 -0.98 -23.50 -73.31
CA LYS A 365 0.47 -23.39 -73.02
C LYS A 365 0.89 -21.95 -72.62
N GLY A 366 2.02 -21.79 -71.94
CA GLY A 366 2.70 -20.48 -71.89
C GLY A 366 3.94 -20.40 -71.01
N ASP A 367 5.09 -20.30 -71.66
CA ASP A 367 6.46 -20.19 -71.15
C ASP A 367 6.82 -18.84 -70.48
N LYS A 368 7.81 -18.91 -69.56
CA LYS A 368 9.02 -18.06 -69.39
C LYS A 368 8.99 -16.62 -68.83
N LYS A 369 10.08 -16.39 -68.05
CA LYS A 369 10.93 -15.18 -67.86
C LYS A 369 10.34 -14.06 -66.99
N SER A 370 11.09 -13.21 -66.27
CA SER A 370 12.48 -13.10 -65.77
C SER A 370 12.61 -11.68 -65.18
N SER A 371 13.28 -11.49 -64.04
CA SER A 371 13.97 -10.27 -63.54
C SER A 371 14.26 -10.52 -62.05
N VAL A 372 15.46 -10.53 -61.47
CA VAL A 372 16.77 -9.86 -61.58
C VAL A 372 16.80 -8.41 -61.09
N ASN A 373 17.72 -8.21 -60.12
CA ASN A 373 18.27 -6.99 -59.51
C ASN A 373 17.51 -6.40 -58.31
N HIS A 374 18.14 -5.91 -57.22
CA HIS A 374 19.54 -5.86 -56.75
C HIS A 374 19.51 -5.38 -55.27
N LYS A 375 20.49 -5.83 -54.45
CA LYS A 375 21.33 -5.08 -53.47
C LYS A 375 20.74 -3.87 -52.70
N ASP A 376 21.03 -3.58 -51.43
CA ASP A 376 22.06 -3.96 -50.45
C ASP A 376 21.63 -3.42 -49.05
N PRO A 377 22.33 -3.76 -47.95
CA PRO A 377 21.96 -3.47 -46.56
C PRO A 377 22.69 -2.24 -45.95
N SER A 378 22.18 -1.73 -44.83
CA SER A 378 22.92 -0.89 -43.85
C SER A 378 22.18 -0.98 -42.50
N ASP A 379 22.76 -1.55 -41.45
CA ASP A 379 23.80 -1.05 -40.52
C ASP A 379 23.32 -0.04 -39.47
N PHE A 380 23.33 -0.55 -38.24
CA PHE A 380 23.77 0.06 -36.97
C PHE A 380 23.91 1.59 -36.89
N PHE A 381 23.12 2.18 -35.99
CA PHE A 381 23.60 2.92 -34.82
C PHE A 381 22.62 2.76 -33.65
#